data_AF-A0A812RX87-F1
#
_entry.id   AF-A0A812RX87-F1
#
_cell.length_a   1.000
_cell.length_b   1.000
_cell.length_c   1.000
_cell.angle_alpha   90.00
_cell.angle_beta   90.00
_cell.angle_gamma   90.00
#
_symmetry.space_group_name_H-M   'P 1'
#
loop_
_entity.id
_entity.type
_entity.pdbx_description
1 polymer ?
#
loop_
_entity_poly.entity_id
_entity_poly.type
_entity_poly.pdbx_seq_one_letter_code
_entity_poly.pdbx_strand_id
1 'polypeptide(L)'
;MDMPRPSKARRVTCQYFHRCKDFLLSLGLSPAEFDSAHDRCYCQGCAERSGLPEVMNVAGERYELPLGFAGFGIKIPARAAGLRIFEEWHVSYHGLSACQLVSVLREGGLLLPGDVLLDGSQVKAIHTLGGAESVQLYTSPSPKYAEQDVYTSPGWFGDELAKVVLQCRQQPGYGVSGETMGLTWQISSHFGNDVIERYTRARASIIPYRILVKLYLPAACQVIWSGRSLGTTAVTVRQVRKCHDEEYLLEGDVVAAACDLDFGAVGHLPDWQGAIVAAGSIGILKRQPGRTDRVAWIGRDLAETAVTKDQIRKCSAADYLCDGDIVKAAYDLDFGSVGHVGDDHGAVVRQGSQGVLRHSVQPMRVEWLGRELAETVVQRYQIHKCAPHEFIRVNDVVRATRDLPFDGRVVLEGSLGTVVHVSMETETCIICWSGHRPLGNTSVCLGDTANATLGSISVLVTLSRPCTS
;
A
#
# COMPACT_ATOMS: atom_id res chain seq x y z
N MET A 1 -2.29 39.70 16.95
CA MET A 1 -1.00 40.23 17.43
C MET A 1 0.08 39.23 17.06
N ASP A 2 1.06 39.67 16.28
CA ASP A 2 2.27 38.88 16.03
C ASP A 2 3.03 38.72 17.36
N MET A 3 3.58 37.54 17.63
CA MET A 3 4.36 37.32 18.86
C MET A 3 5.53 38.31 18.92
N PRO A 4 5.91 38.81 20.12
CA PRO A 4 7.05 39.71 20.26
C PRO A 4 8.27 39.11 19.55
N ARG A 5 8.91 39.92 18.69
CA ARG A 5 10.18 39.53 18.06
C ARG A 5 11.16 39.22 19.19
N PRO A 6 11.91 38.11 19.14
CA PRO A 6 12.94 37.85 20.15
C PRO A 6 13.88 39.07 20.21
N SER A 7 14.14 39.55 21.43
CA SER A 7 15.06 40.65 21.68
C SER A 7 16.43 40.34 21.06
N LYS A 8 17.20 41.38 20.72
CA LYS A 8 18.57 41.30 20.14
C LYS A 8 19.61 40.62 21.07
N ALA A 9 19.21 39.71 21.96
CA ALA A 9 20.12 38.85 22.69
C ALA A 9 20.90 37.96 21.71
N ARG A 10 22.20 37.73 22.00
CA ARG A 10 23.15 36.93 21.19
C ARG A 10 22.41 35.77 20.52
N ARG A 11 22.27 35.82 19.18
CA ARG A 11 21.68 34.76 18.38
C ARG A 11 22.52 33.50 18.58
N VAL A 12 22.12 32.64 19.51
CA VAL A 12 22.60 31.26 19.54
C VAL A 12 22.13 30.64 18.24
N THR A 13 23.06 30.41 17.32
CA THR A 13 22.80 29.81 16.02
C THR A 13 22.29 28.39 16.24
N CYS A 14 21.01 28.14 15.93
CA CYS A 14 20.41 26.82 16.06
C CYS A 14 20.88 25.93 14.90
N GLN A 15 21.70 24.91 15.20
CA GLN A 15 22.23 23.99 14.19
C GLN A 15 21.12 23.31 13.39
N TYR A 16 20.03 22.89 14.05
CA TYR A 16 18.87 22.31 13.38
C TYR A 16 18.24 23.25 12.36
N PHE A 17 18.11 24.54 12.70
CA PHE A 17 17.60 25.56 11.77
C PHE A 17 18.50 25.71 10.53
N HIS A 18 19.82 25.72 10.71
CA HIS A 18 20.76 25.77 9.59
C HIS A 18 20.67 24.51 8.72
N ARG A 19 20.61 23.33 9.33
CA ARG A 19 20.49 22.06 8.62
C ARG A 19 19.20 21.97 7.80
N CYS A 20 18.07 22.41 8.35
CA CYS A 20 16.82 22.53 7.59
C CYS A 20 16.90 23.56 6.46
N LYS A 21 17.70 24.63 6.64
CA LYS A 21 17.94 25.63 5.58
C LYS A 21 18.76 25.03 4.44
N ASP A 22 19.78 24.24 4.77
CA ASP A 22 20.62 23.55 3.79
C ASP A 22 19.78 22.59 2.94
N PHE A 23 18.83 21.87 3.57
CA PHE A 23 17.84 21.07 2.86
C PHE A 23 17.03 21.93 1.85
N LEU A 24 16.46 23.06 2.26
CA LEU A 24 15.68 23.90 1.34
C LEU A 24 16.52 24.45 0.18
N LEU A 25 17.77 24.86 0.45
CA LEU A 25 18.68 25.32 -0.60
C LEU A 25 19.03 24.20 -1.58
N SER A 26 19.11 22.94 -1.11
CA SER A 26 19.35 21.77 -1.98
C SER A 26 18.21 21.50 -2.96
N LEU A 27 17.01 22.04 -2.72
CA LEU A 27 15.87 21.95 -3.66
C LEU A 27 15.98 22.95 -4.82
N GLY A 28 17.03 23.77 -4.88
CA GLY A 28 17.23 24.76 -5.94
C GLY A 28 16.30 25.98 -5.83
N LEU A 29 15.76 26.25 -4.64
CA LEU A 29 14.94 27.43 -4.39
C LEU A 29 15.77 28.71 -4.45
N SER A 30 15.21 29.75 -5.05
CA SER A 30 15.92 31.02 -5.19
C SER A 30 15.95 31.75 -3.84
N PRO A 31 17.10 32.31 -3.41
CA PRO A 31 17.14 33.18 -2.24
C PRO A 31 16.15 34.35 -2.31
N ALA A 32 15.75 34.75 -3.52
CA ALA A 32 14.78 35.81 -3.75
C ALA A 32 13.33 35.43 -3.37
N GLU A 33 13.02 34.15 -3.15
CA GLU A 33 11.70 33.69 -2.70
C GLU A 33 11.51 33.84 -1.19
N PHE A 34 12.61 33.97 -0.43
CA PHE A 34 12.58 34.00 1.02
C PHE A 34 12.41 35.42 1.58
N ASP A 35 11.70 35.50 2.71
CA ASP A 35 11.60 36.68 3.56
C ASP A 35 11.89 36.30 5.01
N SER A 36 13.10 36.63 5.46
CA SER A 36 13.55 36.31 6.82
C SER A 36 12.75 36.99 7.94
N ALA A 37 11.87 37.95 7.62
CA ALA A 37 10.99 38.57 8.60
C ALA A 37 10.10 37.56 9.35
N HIS A 38 9.78 36.44 8.69
CA HIS A 38 8.97 35.38 9.26
C HIS A 38 9.76 34.11 9.60
N ASP A 39 11.09 34.15 9.61
CA ASP A 39 11.91 32.99 10.03
C ASP A 39 11.71 32.69 11.52
N ARG A 40 11.51 31.41 11.85
CA ARG A 40 11.45 30.95 13.24
C ARG A 40 11.77 29.47 13.36
N CYS A 41 12.66 29.11 14.28
CA CYS A 41 12.87 27.73 14.65
C CYS A 41 11.92 27.31 15.77
N TYR A 42 11.30 26.13 15.60
CA TYR A 42 10.38 25.49 16.54
C TYR A 42 10.93 24.15 17.06
N CYS A 43 12.21 23.84 16.82
CA CYS A 43 12.82 22.66 17.44
C CYS A 43 12.72 22.72 18.96
N GLN A 44 12.79 21.57 19.64
CA GLN A 44 12.59 21.46 21.08
C GLN A 44 13.38 22.53 21.86
N GLY A 45 14.69 22.65 21.63
CA GLY A 45 15.51 23.64 22.33
C GLY A 45 15.14 25.10 22.02
N CYS A 46 14.67 25.43 20.82
CA CYS A 46 14.22 26.79 20.49
C CYS A 46 12.84 27.11 21.11
N ALA A 47 11.94 26.13 21.11
CA ALA A 47 10.62 26.24 21.70
C ALA A 47 10.68 26.43 23.21
N GLU A 48 11.47 25.59 23.91
CA GLU A 48 11.69 25.67 25.36
C GLU A 48 12.32 27.02 25.76
N ARG A 49 13.41 27.44 25.10
CA ARG A 49 14.06 28.74 25.38
C ARG A 49 13.12 29.94 25.18
N SER A 50 12.17 29.81 24.27
CA SER A 50 11.23 30.89 23.95
C SER A 50 9.92 30.78 24.73
N GLY A 51 9.74 29.76 25.57
CA GLY A 51 8.49 29.49 26.29
C GLY A 51 7.29 29.34 25.35
N LEU A 52 7.46 28.68 24.20
CA LEU A 52 6.38 28.53 23.23
C LEU A 52 5.29 27.58 23.77
N PRO A 53 4.00 27.96 23.70
CA PRO A 53 2.90 27.05 24.02
C PRO A 53 2.71 26.01 22.90
N GLU A 54 1.88 25.00 23.14
CA GLU A 54 1.51 24.04 22.08
C GLU A 54 0.44 24.59 21.13
N VAL A 55 -0.41 25.51 21.61
CA VAL A 55 -1.55 26.07 20.88
C VAL A 55 -1.56 27.58 21.04
N MET A 56 -1.98 28.28 19.99
CA MET A 56 -2.20 29.72 19.96
C MET A 56 -3.59 30.04 19.42
N ASN A 57 -4.12 31.22 19.74
CA ASN A 57 -5.33 31.77 19.12
C ASN A 57 -4.97 32.99 18.27
N VAL A 58 -5.38 32.99 17.01
CA VAL A 58 -5.20 34.12 16.09
C VAL A 58 -6.50 34.34 15.33
N ALA A 59 -6.95 35.59 15.30
CA ALA A 59 -8.21 35.99 14.67
C ALA A 59 -9.43 35.19 15.17
N GLY A 60 -9.42 34.77 16.44
CA GLY A 60 -10.49 33.99 17.06
C GLY A 60 -10.36 32.47 16.88
N GLU A 61 -9.51 31.99 15.97
CA GLU A 61 -9.32 30.56 15.70
C GLU A 61 -8.08 30.02 16.41
N ARG A 62 -8.20 28.81 16.98
CA ARG A 62 -7.06 28.11 17.58
C ARG A 62 -6.27 27.35 16.52
N TYR A 63 -4.96 27.28 16.69
CA TYR A 63 -4.09 26.41 15.89
C TYR A 63 -2.92 25.89 16.73
N GLU A 64 -2.40 24.71 16.39
CA GLU A 64 -1.20 24.15 17.03
C GLU A 64 0.06 24.83 16.51
N LEU A 65 1.01 25.14 17.38
CA LEU A 65 2.34 25.57 16.94
C LEU A 65 3.11 24.39 16.32
N PRO A 66 3.94 24.62 15.28
CA PRO A 66 4.65 23.56 14.57
C PRO A 66 5.91 23.14 15.34
N LEU A 67 5.74 22.67 16.57
CA LEU A 67 6.82 22.18 17.40
C LEU A 67 7.58 21.04 16.71
N GLY A 68 8.91 21.10 16.75
CA GLY A 68 9.81 20.20 16.02
C GLY A 68 10.25 20.69 14.63
N PHE A 69 9.64 21.76 14.09
CA PHE A 69 9.99 22.27 12.76
C PHE A 69 11.03 23.41 12.79
N ALA A 70 11.63 23.70 11.64
CA ALA A 70 12.27 24.96 11.33
C ALA A 70 11.43 25.69 10.27
N GLY A 71 11.08 26.93 10.52
CA GLY A 71 10.22 27.73 9.67
C GLY A 71 10.97 28.84 8.95
N PHE A 72 10.82 28.91 7.63
CA PHE A 72 11.48 29.87 6.75
C PHE A 72 10.43 30.73 6.06
N GLY A 73 10.46 32.04 6.30
CA GLY A 73 9.50 32.95 5.70
C GLY A 73 9.69 33.04 4.19
N ILE A 74 8.59 33.19 3.47
CA ILE A 74 8.57 33.37 2.02
C ILE A 74 7.86 34.67 1.66
N LYS A 75 8.17 35.21 0.48
CA LYS A 75 7.50 36.39 -0.04
C LYS A 75 6.02 36.11 -0.21
N ILE A 76 5.21 37.01 0.35
CA ILE A 76 3.76 36.99 0.20
C ILE A 76 3.35 37.88 -1.00
N PRO A 77 2.24 37.56 -1.69
CA PRO A 77 1.72 38.40 -2.76
C PRO A 77 1.40 39.81 -2.28
N ALA A 78 1.63 40.84 -3.11
CA ALA A 78 1.43 42.24 -2.73
C ALA A 78 0.02 42.56 -2.18
N ARG A 79 -1.01 41.87 -2.69
CA ARG A 79 -2.39 42.01 -2.21
C ARG A 79 -2.57 41.64 -0.72
N ALA A 80 -1.68 40.84 -0.15
CA ALA A 80 -1.77 40.40 1.25
C ALA A 80 -1.78 41.58 2.22
N ALA A 81 -1.07 42.67 1.90
CA ALA A 81 -1.04 43.87 2.72
C ALA A 81 -2.42 44.53 2.84
N GLY A 82 -3.18 44.63 1.73
CA GLY A 82 -4.52 45.21 1.73
C GLY A 82 -5.58 44.32 2.38
N LEU A 83 -5.32 43.01 2.46
CA LEU A 83 -6.25 42.02 3.03
C LEU A 83 -6.06 41.78 4.53
N ARG A 84 -5.08 42.43 5.18
CA ARG A 84 -4.80 42.31 6.62
C ARG A 84 -4.72 40.86 7.10
N ILE A 85 -4.03 40.02 6.31
CA ILE A 85 -4.05 38.56 6.48
C ILE A 85 -3.44 38.09 7.80
N PHE A 86 -2.60 38.90 8.46
CA PHE A 86 -1.98 38.51 9.72
C PHE A 86 -2.89 38.81 10.92
N GLU A 87 -3.80 39.77 10.77
CA GLU A 87 -4.76 40.21 11.78
C GLU A 87 -6.10 39.48 11.68
N GLU A 88 -6.60 39.26 10.47
CA GLU A 88 -7.99 38.85 10.22
C GLU A 88 -8.11 37.40 9.75
N TRP A 89 -7.04 36.79 9.21
CA TRP A 89 -7.10 35.43 8.67
C TRP A 89 -6.54 34.41 9.66
N HIS A 90 -7.16 33.22 9.65
CA HIS A 90 -6.78 32.10 10.49
C HIS A 90 -5.45 31.50 10.05
N VAL A 91 -4.79 30.77 10.95
CA VAL A 91 -3.55 30.02 10.64
C VAL A 91 -3.91 28.58 10.32
N SER A 92 -3.37 28.06 9.23
CA SER A 92 -3.54 26.65 8.85
C SER A 92 -2.28 26.10 8.18
N TYR A 93 -2.26 24.78 7.98
CA TYR A 93 -1.12 24.02 7.49
C TYR A 93 -1.51 23.18 6.28
N HIS A 94 -0.64 23.13 5.28
CA HIS A 94 -0.80 22.32 4.08
C HIS A 94 0.42 21.42 3.88
N GLY A 95 0.22 20.10 3.91
CA GLY A 95 1.26 19.13 3.61
C GLY A 95 1.47 18.96 2.11
N LEU A 96 2.72 18.86 1.69
CA LEU A 96 3.09 18.66 0.29
C LEU A 96 4.47 18.01 0.18
N SER A 97 4.75 17.37 -0.95
CA SER A 97 6.09 16.88 -1.26
C SER A 97 7.08 18.02 -1.53
N ALA A 98 8.36 17.76 -1.31
CA ALA A 98 9.43 18.71 -1.63
C ALA A 98 9.45 19.09 -3.12
N CYS A 99 9.05 18.18 -4.01
CA CYS A 99 8.91 18.47 -5.44
C CYS A 99 7.76 19.46 -5.71
N GLN A 100 6.60 19.26 -5.08
CA GLN A 100 5.45 20.16 -5.22
C GLN A 100 5.69 21.56 -4.63
N LEU A 101 6.53 21.67 -3.59
CA LEU A 101 6.91 22.97 -3.02
C LEU A 101 7.49 23.90 -4.08
N VAL A 102 8.38 23.39 -4.94
CA VAL A 102 9.00 24.18 -6.02
C VAL A 102 7.94 24.73 -6.97
N SER A 103 6.97 23.90 -7.37
CA SER A 103 5.85 24.32 -8.22
C SER A 103 5.00 25.39 -7.54
N VAL A 104 4.61 25.19 -6.27
CA VAL A 104 3.80 26.15 -5.52
C VAL A 104 4.47 27.53 -5.41
N LEU A 105 5.79 27.57 -5.18
CA LEU A 105 6.53 28.83 -5.08
C LEU A 105 6.64 29.54 -6.44
N ARG A 106 6.92 28.78 -7.52
CA ARG A 106 6.99 29.33 -8.89
C ARG A 106 5.66 29.90 -9.37
N GLU A 107 4.56 29.21 -9.07
CA GLU A 107 3.21 29.63 -9.44
C GLU A 107 2.65 30.73 -8.50
N GLY A 108 3.31 30.96 -7.35
CA GLY A 108 2.95 32.02 -6.40
C GLY A 108 1.73 31.69 -5.52
N GLY A 109 1.38 30.42 -5.35
CA GLY A 109 0.25 29.99 -4.52
C GLY A 109 -0.04 28.50 -4.56
N LEU A 110 -0.96 28.07 -3.69
CA LEU A 110 -1.47 26.69 -3.72
C LEU A 110 -2.22 26.42 -5.02
N LEU A 111 -2.02 25.22 -5.55
CA LEU A 111 -2.57 24.77 -6.82
C LEU A 111 -3.72 23.80 -6.59
N LEU A 112 -4.76 23.92 -7.41
CA LEU A 112 -5.87 22.97 -7.42
C LEU A 112 -5.57 21.82 -8.38
N PRO A 113 -6.09 20.61 -8.10
CA PRO A 113 -6.11 19.53 -9.09
C PRO A 113 -6.73 20.03 -10.41
N GLY A 114 -6.07 19.75 -11.52
CA GLY A 114 -6.45 20.21 -12.86
C GLY A 114 -5.80 21.51 -13.32
N ASP A 115 -5.12 22.26 -12.44
CA ASP A 115 -4.38 23.47 -12.82
C ASP A 115 -3.25 23.13 -13.81
N VAL A 116 -3.08 23.96 -14.83
CA VAL A 116 -1.98 23.88 -15.80
C VAL A 116 -0.86 24.81 -15.32
N LEU A 117 0.33 24.26 -15.14
CA LEU A 117 1.52 24.97 -14.67
C LEU A 117 2.19 25.77 -15.81
N LEU A 118 3.12 26.66 -15.46
CA LEU A 118 3.91 27.45 -16.40
C LEU A 118 4.73 26.61 -17.38
N ASP A 119 5.07 25.37 -17.01
CA ASP A 119 5.78 24.42 -17.89
C ASP A 119 4.84 23.58 -18.78
N GLY A 120 3.53 23.83 -18.71
CA GLY A 120 2.49 23.14 -19.48
C GLY A 120 2.01 21.82 -18.87
N SER A 121 2.62 21.35 -17.77
CA SER A 121 2.15 20.17 -17.05
C SER A 121 0.87 20.45 -16.26
N GLN A 122 0.10 19.40 -15.92
CA GLN A 122 -1.15 19.54 -15.17
C GLN A 122 -1.03 18.92 -13.77
N VAL A 123 -1.57 19.61 -12.76
CA VAL A 123 -1.64 19.12 -11.38
C VAL A 123 -2.61 17.95 -11.31
N LYS A 124 -2.10 16.76 -10.98
CA LYS A 124 -2.93 15.56 -10.86
C LYS A 124 -3.73 15.59 -9.55
N ALA A 125 -4.95 15.05 -9.61
CA ALA A 125 -5.67 14.62 -8.42
C ALA A 125 -5.01 13.34 -7.87
N ILE A 126 -4.26 13.45 -6.78
CA ILE A 126 -3.52 12.31 -6.19
C ILE A 126 -4.37 11.57 -5.14
N HIS A 127 -5.37 12.24 -4.55
CA HIS A 127 -6.16 11.72 -3.43
C HIS A 127 -7.67 11.81 -3.61
N THR A 128 -8.13 12.18 -4.80
CA THR A 128 -9.56 12.26 -5.08
C THR A 128 -9.93 11.17 -6.06
N LEU A 129 -10.86 10.31 -5.64
CA LEU A 129 -11.39 9.17 -6.38
C LEU A 129 -12.24 9.65 -7.58
N GLY A 130 -11.68 10.46 -8.48
CA GLY A 130 -12.26 10.87 -9.76
C GLY A 130 -13.46 11.83 -9.73
N GLY A 131 -14.09 12.09 -8.59
CA GLY A 131 -15.28 12.95 -8.53
C GLY A 131 -14.96 14.44 -8.72
N ALA A 132 -15.59 15.11 -9.68
CA ALA A 132 -15.44 16.56 -9.94
C ALA A 132 -15.73 17.46 -8.72
N GLU A 133 -16.45 16.95 -7.71
CA GLU A 133 -16.76 17.65 -6.46
C GLU A 133 -15.56 17.78 -5.49
N SER A 134 -14.47 17.07 -5.76
CA SER A 134 -13.29 16.94 -4.89
C SER A 134 -12.16 17.94 -5.20
N VAL A 135 -12.32 18.81 -6.20
CA VAL A 135 -11.32 19.82 -6.57
C VAL A 135 -11.34 20.95 -5.54
N GLN A 136 -10.64 20.75 -4.43
CA GLN A 136 -10.60 21.67 -3.30
C GLN A 136 -9.19 21.74 -2.72
N LEU A 137 -8.88 22.85 -2.06
CA LEU A 137 -7.67 22.98 -1.25
C LEU A 137 -7.99 22.51 0.17
N TYR A 138 -7.14 21.64 0.70
CA TYR A 138 -7.25 21.12 2.06
C TYR A 138 -6.11 21.65 2.93
N THR A 139 -6.43 22.08 4.13
CA THR A 139 -5.49 22.53 5.15
C THR A 139 -5.95 22.03 6.52
N SER A 140 -5.14 22.23 7.55
CA SER A 140 -5.48 21.85 8.92
C SER A 140 -5.01 22.89 9.93
N PRO A 141 -5.69 23.10 11.07
CA PRO A 141 -5.14 23.87 12.18
C PRO A 141 -4.01 23.12 12.92
N SER A 142 -3.74 21.86 12.58
CA SER A 142 -2.69 21.03 13.16
C SER A 142 -1.57 20.71 12.15
N PRO A 143 -0.30 21.04 12.46
CA PRO A 143 0.82 20.60 11.65
C PRO A 143 1.04 19.08 11.77
N LYS A 144 0.58 18.42 12.84
CA LYS A 144 0.63 16.96 12.99
C LYS A 144 -0.24 16.25 11.95
N TYR A 145 -1.36 16.85 11.58
CA TYR A 145 -2.20 16.36 10.49
C TYR A 145 -1.56 16.63 9.13
N ALA A 146 -1.07 17.86 8.91
CA ALA A 146 -0.45 18.23 7.65
C ALA A 146 0.88 17.50 7.39
N GLU A 147 1.60 17.03 8.43
CA GLU A 147 2.87 16.33 8.28
C GLU A 147 2.76 14.83 8.00
N GLN A 148 1.55 14.28 7.85
CA GLN A 148 1.38 12.85 7.58
C GLN A 148 2.07 12.45 6.25
N ASP A 149 2.59 11.22 6.19
CA ASP A 149 3.44 10.77 5.09
C ASP A 149 2.68 10.76 3.75
N VAL A 150 1.36 10.50 3.79
CA VAL A 150 0.50 10.55 2.61
C VAL A 150 0.47 11.94 1.95
N TYR A 151 0.57 13.02 2.73
CA TYR A 151 0.55 14.39 2.22
C TYR A 151 1.96 14.90 1.90
N THR A 152 2.94 14.57 2.73
CA THR A 152 4.28 15.13 2.62
C THR A 152 5.22 14.31 1.75
N SER A 153 4.93 13.03 1.50
CA SER A 153 5.81 12.10 0.76
C SER A 153 7.30 12.33 1.09
N PRO A 154 7.74 12.04 2.34
CA PRO A 154 9.02 12.51 2.86
C PRO A 154 10.20 12.19 1.95
N GLY A 155 11.04 13.20 1.68
CA GLY A 155 12.23 13.07 0.85
C GLY A 155 13.50 12.84 1.67
N TRP A 156 14.50 12.17 1.12
CA TRP A 156 15.78 11.98 1.79
C TRP A 156 16.66 13.23 1.72
N PHE A 157 17.33 13.55 2.82
CA PHE A 157 18.39 14.55 2.91
C PHE A 157 19.54 14.03 3.77
N GLY A 158 20.64 13.63 3.14
CA GLY A 158 21.67 12.85 3.83
C GLY A 158 21.06 11.54 4.35
N ASP A 159 21.14 11.31 5.66
CA ASP A 159 20.59 10.14 6.35
C ASP A 159 19.24 10.40 7.05
N GLU A 160 18.68 11.59 6.88
CA GLU A 160 17.40 11.99 7.45
C GLU A 160 16.30 12.01 6.39
N LEU A 161 15.07 11.86 6.85
CA LEU A 161 13.88 12.17 6.08
C LEU A 161 13.46 13.61 6.37
N ALA A 162 13.04 14.30 5.32
CA ALA A 162 12.58 15.67 5.34
C ALA A 162 11.09 15.71 5.01
N LYS A 163 10.32 16.29 5.94
CA LYS A 163 8.92 16.65 5.74
C LYS A 163 8.81 18.15 5.49
N VAL A 164 7.97 18.51 4.52
CA VAL A 164 7.69 19.88 4.14
C VAL A 164 6.21 20.17 4.38
N VAL A 165 5.93 21.26 5.09
CA VAL A 165 4.58 21.75 5.33
C VAL A 165 4.57 23.25 5.08
N LEU A 166 3.56 23.77 4.39
CA LEU A 166 3.33 25.20 4.28
C LEU A 166 2.50 25.67 5.48
N GLN A 167 2.95 26.71 6.15
CA GLN A 167 2.13 27.47 7.07
C GLN A 167 1.48 28.63 6.31
N CYS A 168 0.17 28.69 6.42
CA CYS A 168 -0.68 29.54 5.61
C CYS A 168 -1.51 30.50 6.46
N ARG A 169 -1.91 31.60 5.85
CA ARG A 169 -3.06 32.39 6.26
C ARG A 169 -4.25 32.00 5.42
N GLN A 170 -5.38 31.69 6.08
CA GLN A 170 -6.58 31.22 5.42
C GLN A 170 -7.77 32.11 5.80
N GLN A 171 -8.44 32.62 4.78
CA GLN A 171 -9.59 33.49 4.93
C GLN A 171 -10.72 32.70 5.61
N PRO A 172 -11.38 33.26 6.64
CA PRO A 172 -12.56 32.64 7.24
C PRO A 172 -13.68 32.41 6.21
N GLY A 173 -14.56 31.44 6.48
CA GLY A 173 -15.63 31.03 5.55
C GLY A 173 -15.34 29.74 4.78
N TYR A 174 -14.30 29.00 5.16
CA TYR A 174 -14.01 27.64 4.69
C TYR A 174 -14.96 26.60 5.29
N GLY A 175 -15.02 25.42 4.66
CA GLY A 175 -15.66 24.24 5.23
C GLY A 175 -14.77 23.53 6.26
N VAL A 176 -15.39 22.75 7.14
CA VAL A 176 -14.72 21.91 8.15
C VAL A 176 -15.16 20.47 7.95
N SER A 177 -14.20 19.54 7.98
CA SER A 177 -14.45 18.09 7.89
C SER A 177 -13.58 17.31 8.87
N GLY A 178 -13.92 16.04 9.01
CA GLY A 178 -13.06 15.06 9.66
C GLY A 178 -11.92 14.61 8.76
N GLU A 179 -11.01 13.85 9.33
CA GLU A 179 -9.90 13.21 8.63
C GLU A 179 -10.40 12.22 7.57
N THR A 180 -9.64 12.12 6.48
CA THR A 180 -10.00 11.31 5.31
C THR A 180 -9.08 10.09 5.12
N MET A 181 -8.15 9.86 6.06
CA MET A 181 -7.18 8.77 6.01
C MET A 181 -7.68 7.48 6.70
N GLY A 182 -8.83 7.52 7.38
CA GLY A 182 -9.38 6.36 8.10
C GLY A 182 -8.58 5.99 9.33
N LEU A 183 -7.90 6.96 9.96
CA LEU A 183 -7.04 6.72 11.12
C LEU A 183 -7.88 6.48 12.37
N THR A 184 -7.61 5.36 13.04
CA THR A 184 -8.32 4.96 14.27
C THR A 184 -7.78 5.63 15.54
N TRP A 185 -6.64 6.31 15.46
CA TRP A 185 -6.01 7.01 16.57
C TRP A 185 -6.17 8.52 16.46
N GLN A 186 -6.22 9.19 17.61
CA GLN A 186 -6.26 10.65 17.71
C GLN A 186 -4.96 11.26 17.15
N ILE A 187 -5.07 12.12 16.12
CA ILE A 187 -3.90 12.69 15.43
C ILE A 187 -3.34 13.89 16.21
N SER A 188 -4.25 14.75 16.68
CA SER A 188 -3.94 15.94 17.47
C SER A 188 -4.54 15.80 18.87
N SER A 189 -3.77 16.13 19.90
CA SER A 189 -4.28 16.23 21.27
C SER A 189 -5.23 17.43 21.46
N HIS A 190 -5.29 18.34 20.49
CA HIS A 190 -5.98 19.63 20.60
C HIS A 190 -7.19 19.75 19.67
N PHE A 191 -7.26 18.94 18.61
CA PHE A 191 -8.33 18.93 17.62
C PHE A 191 -8.86 17.51 17.43
N GLY A 192 -10.19 17.35 17.48
CA GLY A 192 -10.86 16.09 17.17
C GLY A 192 -10.64 15.67 15.71
N ASN A 193 -10.48 14.37 15.47
CA ASN A 193 -10.33 13.84 14.11
C ASN A 193 -11.55 14.15 13.23
N ASP A 194 -12.71 14.41 13.79
CA ASP A 194 -13.96 14.78 13.10
C ASP A 194 -14.02 16.24 12.63
N VAL A 195 -13.06 17.07 13.05
CA VAL A 195 -13.00 18.51 12.75
C VAL A 195 -11.58 19.00 12.47
N ILE A 196 -10.68 18.13 11.99
CA ILE A 196 -9.25 18.45 11.81
C ILE A 196 -8.92 18.99 10.41
N GLU A 197 -9.82 18.89 9.45
CA GLU A 197 -9.63 19.40 8.10
C GLU A 197 -10.37 20.73 7.89
N ARG A 198 -9.79 21.59 7.07
CA ARG A 198 -10.37 22.83 6.54
C ARG A 198 -10.29 22.75 5.02
N TYR A 199 -11.38 23.06 4.33
CA TYR A 199 -11.40 22.97 2.87
C TYR A 199 -12.08 24.15 2.20
N THR A 200 -11.64 24.47 0.98
CA THR A 200 -12.21 25.57 0.19
C THR A 200 -11.96 25.36 -1.31
N ARG A 201 -12.92 25.80 -2.12
CA ARG A 201 -12.76 25.93 -3.59
C ARG A 201 -12.30 27.33 -4.01
N ALA A 202 -12.34 28.30 -3.10
CA ALA A 202 -11.99 29.67 -3.41
C ALA A 202 -10.47 29.79 -3.62
N ARG A 203 -10.05 30.00 -4.86
CA ARG A 203 -8.67 30.40 -5.16
C ARG A 203 -8.32 31.66 -4.37
N ALA A 204 -7.03 31.83 -4.05
CA ALA A 204 -6.52 32.97 -3.29
C ALA A 204 -6.97 33.09 -1.82
N SER A 205 -7.91 32.26 -1.34
CA SER A 205 -8.35 32.27 0.07
C SER A 205 -7.34 31.66 1.03
N ILE A 206 -6.23 31.08 0.51
CA ILE A 206 -5.12 30.56 1.29
C ILE A 206 -3.83 31.18 0.74
N ILE A 207 -3.05 31.82 1.62
CA ILE A 207 -1.77 32.45 1.29
C ILE A 207 -0.67 31.80 2.16
N PRO A 208 0.18 30.95 1.56
CA PRO A 208 1.41 30.49 2.20
C PRO A 208 2.32 31.66 2.55
N TYR A 209 2.87 31.68 3.76
CA TYR A 209 3.83 32.73 4.18
C TYR A 209 5.10 32.17 4.83
N ARG A 210 5.14 30.85 5.10
CA ARG A 210 6.31 30.19 5.67
C ARG A 210 6.36 28.72 5.26
N ILE A 211 7.56 28.27 4.91
CA ILE A 211 7.88 26.86 4.70
C ILE A 211 8.35 26.27 6.03
N LEU A 212 7.71 25.20 6.48
CA LEU A 212 8.11 24.44 7.65
C LEU A 212 8.83 23.17 7.20
N VAL A 213 10.03 22.96 7.73
CA VAL A 213 10.84 21.77 7.48
C VAL A 213 11.06 21.02 8.77
N LYS A 214 10.80 19.71 8.74
CA LYS A 214 11.15 18.79 9.83
C LYS A 214 12.09 17.73 9.30
N LEU A 215 13.29 17.66 9.88
CA LEU A 215 14.25 16.59 9.64
C LEU A 215 14.12 15.57 10.77
N TYR A 216 14.07 14.29 10.42
CA TYR A 216 14.03 13.20 11.39
C TYR A 216 14.77 12.00 10.86
N LEU A 217 15.39 11.24 11.76
CA LEU A 217 15.94 9.94 11.41
C LEU A 217 14.79 8.94 11.28
N PRO A 218 14.77 8.11 10.22
CA PRO A 218 13.85 6.98 10.17
C PRO A 218 14.04 6.11 11.41
N ALA A 219 12.94 5.59 11.97
CA ALA A 219 13.04 4.65 13.08
C ALA A 219 13.95 3.48 12.67
N ALA A 220 14.94 3.18 13.50
CA ALA A 220 15.72 1.97 13.31
C ALA A 220 14.79 0.77 13.56
N CYS A 221 14.76 -0.18 12.63
CA CYS A 221 14.15 -1.48 12.88
C CYS A 221 15.20 -2.43 13.45
N GLN A 222 14.74 -3.39 14.23
CA GLN A 222 15.57 -4.47 14.72
C GLN A 222 15.48 -5.63 13.73
N VAL A 223 16.62 -6.08 13.21
CA VAL A 223 16.70 -7.25 12.35
C VAL A 223 17.47 -8.36 13.03
N ILE A 224 17.03 -9.60 12.79
CA ILE A 224 17.75 -10.80 13.18
C ILE A 224 18.31 -11.41 11.91
N TRP A 225 19.62 -11.58 11.86
CA TRP A 225 20.30 -12.10 10.67
C TRP A 225 20.20 -13.62 10.60
N SER A 226 19.70 -14.14 9.49
CA SER A 226 19.71 -15.59 9.24
C SER A 226 21.10 -16.07 8.82
N GLY A 227 21.53 -17.22 9.34
CA GLY A 227 22.81 -17.84 8.97
C GLY A 227 24.06 -17.17 9.55
N ARG A 228 23.92 -16.18 10.44
CA ARG A 228 25.04 -15.58 11.17
C ARG A 228 24.67 -15.32 12.63
N SER A 229 25.59 -15.57 13.55
CA SER A 229 25.42 -15.30 14.98
C SER A 229 25.70 -13.83 15.32
N LEU A 230 25.06 -12.89 14.62
CA LEU A 230 25.23 -11.44 14.85
C LEU A 230 24.26 -10.87 15.89
N GLY A 231 23.34 -11.70 16.39
CA GLY A 231 22.27 -11.27 17.28
C GLY A 231 21.28 -10.31 16.60
N THR A 232 20.47 -9.64 17.41
CA THR A 232 19.56 -8.59 16.96
C THR A 232 20.35 -7.31 16.72
N THR A 233 20.24 -6.74 15.52
CA THR A 233 20.93 -5.48 15.15
C THR A 233 19.93 -4.40 14.77
N ALA A 234 20.18 -3.17 15.22
CA ALA A 234 19.44 -2.00 14.75
C ALA A 234 19.92 -1.62 13.35
N VAL A 235 19.00 -1.53 12.39
CA VAL A 235 19.27 -1.10 11.02
C VAL A 235 18.24 -0.05 10.59
N THR A 236 18.61 0.83 9.68
CA THR A 236 17.69 1.77 9.05
C THR A 236 17.13 1.18 7.77
N VAL A 237 16.01 1.72 7.29
CA VAL A 237 15.41 1.33 5.99
C VAL A 237 16.32 1.59 4.77
N ARG A 238 17.45 2.28 4.93
CA ARG A 238 18.48 2.39 3.89
C ARG A 238 19.48 1.23 3.91
N GLN A 239 19.65 0.61 5.07
CA GLN A 239 20.58 -0.49 5.28
C GLN A 239 19.96 -1.86 4.94
N VAL A 240 18.63 -1.93 4.85
CA VAL A 240 17.92 -3.15 4.51
C VAL A 240 16.80 -2.87 3.50
N ARG A 241 16.55 -3.83 2.62
CA ARG A 241 15.39 -3.85 1.71
C ARG A 241 14.61 -5.14 1.93
N LYS A 242 13.30 -5.10 1.71
CA LYS A 242 12.51 -6.33 1.65
C LYS A 242 13.03 -7.16 0.46
N CYS A 243 13.40 -8.41 0.72
CA CYS A 243 13.78 -9.34 -0.33
C CYS A 243 12.53 -9.78 -1.09
N HIS A 244 12.67 -10.05 -2.38
CA HIS A 244 11.67 -10.83 -3.11
C HIS A 244 11.59 -12.24 -2.51
N ASP A 245 10.41 -12.87 -2.56
CA ASP A 245 10.20 -14.19 -1.96
C ASP A 245 11.15 -15.25 -2.55
N GLU A 246 11.62 -15.05 -3.78
CA GLU A 246 12.59 -15.91 -4.49
C GLU A 246 14.05 -15.71 -4.04
N GLU A 247 14.38 -14.56 -3.43
CA GLU A 247 15.76 -14.21 -3.04
C GLU A 247 16.21 -14.93 -1.75
N TYR A 248 15.31 -15.64 -1.06
CA TYR A 248 15.63 -16.37 0.15
C TYR A 248 14.90 -17.71 0.25
N LEU A 249 15.51 -18.64 0.97
CA LEU A 249 15.01 -19.99 1.22
C LEU A 249 14.61 -20.15 2.69
N LEU A 250 13.39 -20.61 2.94
CA LEU A 250 12.83 -21.02 4.22
C LEU A 250 12.58 -22.53 4.23
N GLU A 251 12.58 -23.13 5.41
CA GLU A 251 12.11 -24.50 5.57
C GLU A 251 10.64 -24.60 5.11
N GLY A 252 10.33 -25.65 4.35
CA GLY A 252 9.03 -25.83 3.71
C GLY A 252 8.91 -25.20 2.32
N ASP A 253 9.88 -24.38 1.89
CA ASP A 253 9.88 -23.86 0.52
C ASP A 253 9.98 -24.99 -0.50
N VAL A 254 9.24 -24.84 -1.60
CA VAL A 254 9.35 -25.72 -2.75
C VAL A 254 10.53 -25.25 -3.62
N VAL A 255 11.42 -26.18 -3.92
CA VAL A 255 12.65 -25.93 -4.67
C VAL A 255 12.75 -26.89 -5.85
N ALA A 256 13.45 -26.49 -6.89
CA ALA A 256 13.81 -27.36 -8.01
C ALA A 256 15.32 -27.58 -8.06
N ALA A 257 15.73 -28.77 -8.50
CA ALA A 257 17.14 -29.05 -8.78
C ALA A 257 17.62 -28.10 -9.91
N ALA A 258 18.68 -27.34 -9.66
CA ALA A 258 19.23 -26.40 -10.65
C ALA A 258 20.08 -27.11 -11.72
N CYS A 259 20.53 -28.33 -11.43
CA CYS A 259 21.30 -29.22 -12.30
C CYS A 259 20.98 -30.68 -11.94
N ASP A 260 21.49 -31.64 -12.71
CA ASP A 260 21.41 -33.05 -12.36
C ASP A 260 22.24 -33.32 -11.10
N LEU A 261 21.64 -33.97 -10.10
CA LEU A 261 22.27 -34.28 -8.82
C LEU A 261 22.43 -35.79 -8.67
N ASP A 262 23.68 -36.27 -8.63
CA ASP A 262 24.00 -37.69 -8.45
C ASP A 262 24.28 -38.02 -6.98
N PHE A 263 23.42 -38.84 -6.37
CA PHE A 263 23.56 -39.29 -4.98
C PHE A 263 24.13 -40.72 -4.85
N GLY A 264 24.50 -41.37 -5.95
CA GLY A 264 24.94 -42.77 -5.98
C GLY A 264 26.22 -43.05 -5.20
N ALA A 265 27.11 -42.06 -5.10
CA ALA A 265 28.37 -42.17 -4.36
C ALA A 265 28.22 -42.07 -2.82
N VAL A 266 27.06 -41.64 -2.32
CA VAL A 266 26.87 -41.27 -0.90
C VAL A 266 26.27 -42.43 -0.08
N GLY A 267 26.18 -43.63 -0.66
CA GLY A 267 25.66 -44.83 0.03
C GLY A 267 24.14 -44.80 0.26
N HIS A 268 23.43 -43.87 -0.37
CA HIS A 268 21.97 -43.93 -0.44
C HIS A 268 21.56 -45.05 -1.39
N LEU A 269 20.69 -45.94 -0.93
CA LEU A 269 20.09 -46.95 -1.81
C LEU A 269 19.29 -46.22 -2.89
N PRO A 270 19.55 -46.48 -4.19
CA PRO A 270 18.73 -45.93 -5.25
C PRO A 270 17.29 -46.41 -5.06
N ASP A 271 16.33 -45.50 -5.22
CA ASP A 271 14.94 -45.85 -5.43
C ASP A 271 14.73 -46.33 -6.88
N TRP A 272 13.47 -46.57 -7.22
CA TRP A 272 13.07 -47.20 -8.48
C TRP A 272 13.40 -46.40 -9.76
N GLN A 273 13.71 -45.09 -9.67
CA GLN A 273 14.21 -44.29 -10.80
C GLN A 273 15.73 -43.99 -10.72
N GLY A 274 16.48 -44.65 -9.83
CA GLY A 274 17.93 -44.51 -9.70
C GLY A 274 18.37 -43.31 -8.83
N ALA A 275 19.68 -43.19 -8.58
CA ALA A 275 20.24 -42.21 -7.64
C ALA A 275 20.40 -40.78 -8.18
N ILE A 276 20.03 -40.54 -9.44
CA ILE A 276 20.14 -39.22 -10.07
C ILE A 276 18.81 -38.49 -9.96
N VAL A 277 18.83 -37.28 -9.40
CA VAL A 277 17.73 -36.32 -9.44
C VAL A 277 17.99 -35.36 -10.59
N ALA A 278 17.18 -35.46 -11.64
CA ALA A 278 17.35 -34.64 -12.83
C ALA A 278 17.09 -33.15 -12.57
N ALA A 279 17.74 -32.27 -13.33
CA ALA A 279 17.50 -30.83 -13.33
C ALA A 279 16.00 -30.53 -13.51
N GLY A 280 15.46 -29.63 -12.69
CA GLY A 280 14.03 -29.29 -12.68
C GLY A 280 13.16 -30.20 -11.81
N SER A 281 13.67 -31.32 -11.30
CA SER A 281 12.97 -32.13 -10.29
C SER A 281 12.65 -31.28 -9.07
N ILE A 282 11.45 -31.43 -8.51
CA ILE A 282 10.92 -30.56 -7.47
C ILE A 282 10.99 -31.26 -6.10
N GLY A 283 11.27 -30.52 -5.03
CA GLY A 283 11.32 -31.03 -3.68
C GLY A 283 10.95 -29.97 -2.64
N ILE A 284 10.79 -30.42 -1.39
CA ILE A 284 10.51 -29.56 -0.24
C ILE A 284 11.80 -29.38 0.56
N LEU A 285 12.19 -28.13 0.79
CA LEU A 285 13.37 -27.80 1.58
C LEU A 285 13.16 -28.13 3.06
N LYS A 286 14.08 -28.89 3.62
CA LYS A 286 14.17 -29.29 5.02
C LYS A 286 15.46 -28.71 5.60
N ARG A 287 15.34 -27.71 6.47
CA ARG A 287 16.51 -27.05 7.07
C ARG A 287 16.76 -27.60 8.47
N GLN A 288 17.98 -28.01 8.75
CA GLN A 288 18.42 -28.33 10.10
C GLN A 288 19.37 -27.23 10.61
N PRO A 289 19.13 -26.63 11.80
CA PRO A 289 20.02 -25.63 12.37
C PRO A 289 21.48 -26.14 12.42
N GLY A 290 22.40 -25.40 11.81
CA GLY A 290 23.84 -25.71 11.81
C GLY A 290 24.27 -26.85 10.87
N ARG A 291 23.41 -27.31 9.95
CA ARG A 291 23.73 -28.35 8.96
C ARG A 291 23.45 -27.89 7.53
N THR A 292 23.99 -28.62 6.56
CA THR A 292 23.67 -28.49 5.14
C THR A 292 22.16 -28.60 4.93
N ASP A 293 21.60 -27.73 4.08
CA ASP A 293 20.19 -27.80 3.70
C ASP A 293 19.88 -29.18 3.08
N ARG A 294 18.70 -29.75 3.36
CA ARG A 294 18.27 -31.02 2.79
C ARG A 294 16.99 -30.85 1.98
N VAL A 295 16.74 -31.72 1.01
CA VAL A 295 15.53 -31.69 0.20
C VAL A 295 14.86 -33.05 0.19
N ALA A 296 13.56 -33.06 0.47
CA ALA A 296 12.66 -34.18 0.24
C ALA A 296 12.07 -34.07 -1.17
N TRP A 297 12.59 -34.85 -2.12
CA TRP A 297 12.19 -34.79 -3.52
C TRP A 297 10.79 -35.38 -3.75
N ILE A 298 9.90 -34.61 -4.34
CA ILE A 298 8.50 -35.02 -4.58
C ILE A 298 8.46 -36.09 -5.67
N GLY A 299 7.70 -37.16 -5.43
CA GLY A 299 7.55 -38.27 -6.37
C GLY A 299 8.73 -39.25 -6.39
N ARG A 300 9.67 -39.11 -5.46
CA ARG A 300 10.85 -39.97 -5.32
C ARG A 300 10.86 -40.63 -3.96
N ASP A 301 11.31 -41.87 -3.89
CA ASP A 301 11.48 -42.60 -2.62
C ASP A 301 12.95 -42.51 -2.15
N LEU A 302 13.51 -41.31 -2.27
CA LEU A 302 14.84 -40.99 -1.79
C LEU A 302 14.72 -40.44 -0.36
N ALA A 303 15.58 -40.93 0.53
CA ALA A 303 15.79 -40.24 1.81
C ALA A 303 16.18 -38.77 1.56
N GLU A 304 15.85 -37.88 2.49
CA GLU A 304 16.18 -36.46 2.37
C GLU A 304 17.65 -36.26 1.98
N THR A 305 17.91 -35.66 0.83
CA THR A 305 19.28 -35.53 0.31
C THR A 305 19.87 -34.19 0.71
N ALA A 306 21.16 -34.16 1.07
CA ALA A 306 21.85 -32.92 1.36
C ALA A 306 22.18 -32.17 0.06
N VAL A 307 21.90 -30.87 0.03
CA VAL A 307 22.12 -30.01 -1.15
C VAL A 307 22.79 -28.70 -0.75
N THR A 308 23.57 -28.15 -1.66
CA THR A 308 24.08 -26.77 -1.57
C THR A 308 23.07 -25.79 -2.15
N LYS A 309 23.18 -24.50 -1.81
CA LYS A 309 22.27 -23.47 -2.35
C LYS A 309 22.35 -23.36 -3.87
N ASP A 310 23.51 -23.65 -4.44
CA ASP A 310 23.82 -23.54 -5.87
C ASP A 310 23.19 -24.69 -6.67
N GLN A 311 22.88 -25.81 -6.00
CA GLN A 311 22.26 -27.00 -6.57
C GLN A 311 20.73 -26.93 -6.63
N ILE A 312 20.13 -25.93 -5.99
CA ILE A 312 18.67 -25.76 -5.93
C ILE A 312 18.27 -24.33 -6.26
N ARG A 313 17.08 -24.16 -6.80
CA ARG A 313 16.45 -22.85 -6.96
C ARG A 313 15.09 -22.86 -6.30
N LYS A 314 14.71 -21.77 -5.64
CA LYS A 314 13.34 -21.63 -5.14
C LYS A 314 12.39 -21.59 -6.33
N CYS A 315 11.35 -22.42 -6.27
CA CYS A 315 10.29 -22.38 -7.26
C CYS A 315 9.38 -21.19 -6.94
N SER A 316 8.98 -20.44 -7.95
CA SER A 316 7.85 -19.54 -7.79
C SER A 316 6.60 -20.37 -7.53
N ALA A 317 5.59 -19.80 -6.87
CA ALA A 317 4.32 -20.49 -6.66
C ALA A 317 3.67 -20.96 -7.99
N ALA A 318 4.02 -20.35 -9.13
CA ALA A 318 3.53 -20.75 -10.45
C ALA A 318 4.24 -21.98 -11.04
N ASP A 319 5.46 -22.29 -10.59
CA ASP A 319 6.31 -23.33 -11.20
C ASP A 319 5.91 -24.76 -10.82
N TYR A 320 5.18 -24.93 -9.71
CA TYR A 320 4.78 -26.24 -9.20
C TYR A 320 3.28 -26.33 -8.94
N LEU A 321 2.76 -27.55 -8.96
CA LEU A 321 1.38 -27.86 -8.62
C LEU A 321 1.32 -28.58 -7.27
N CYS A 322 0.36 -28.18 -6.44
CA CYS A 322 -0.01 -28.80 -5.18
C CYS A 322 -1.49 -29.15 -5.18
N ASP A 323 -1.85 -30.14 -4.38
CA ASP A 323 -3.26 -30.46 -4.13
C ASP A 323 -3.98 -29.21 -3.58
N GLY A 324 -5.17 -28.94 -4.12
CA GLY A 324 -5.94 -27.73 -3.85
C GLY A 324 -5.63 -26.54 -4.77
N ASP A 325 -4.60 -26.62 -5.62
CA ASP A 325 -4.34 -25.56 -6.60
C ASP A 325 -5.49 -25.44 -7.60
N ILE A 326 -5.81 -24.19 -7.96
CA ILE A 326 -6.71 -23.92 -9.09
C ILE A 326 -5.90 -24.00 -10.36
N VAL A 327 -6.35 -24.84 -11.28
CA VAL A 327 -5.76 -25.05 -12.60
C VAL A 327 -6.78 -24.72 -13.67
N LYS A 328 -6.32 -24.52 -14.90
CA LYS A 328 -7.18 -24.36 -16.08
C LYS A 328 -6.75 -25.29 -17.20
N ALA A 329 -7.70 -25.77 -18.00
CA ALA A 329 -7.42 -26.59 -19.16
C ALA A 329 -6.59 -25.80 -20.19
N ALA A 330 -5.46 -26.35 -20.63
CA ALA A 330 -4.56 -25.74 -21.58
C ALA A 330 -5.15 -25.68 -23.00
N TYR A 331 -6.06 -26.61 -23.31
CA TYR A 331 -6.81 -26.78 -24.56
C TYR A 331 -8.06 -27.62 -24.28
N ASP A 332 -8.93 -27.83 -25.26
CA ASP A 332 -10.14 -28.66 -25.11
C ASP A 332 -9.76 -30.12 -24.78
N LEU A 333 -10.27 -30.64 -23.65
CA LEU A 333 -10.04 -32.00 -23.17
C LEU A 333 -11.30 -32.85 -23.38
N ASP A 334 -11.24 -33.85 -24.25
CA ASP A 334 -12.35 -34.76 -24.54
C ASP A 334 -12.24 -36.06 -23.74
N PHE A 335 -13.03 -36.17 -22.68
CA PHE A 335 -13.09 -37.36 -21.83
C PHE A 335 -14.08 -38.43 -22.35
N GLY A 336 -14.85 -38.15 -23.41
CA GLY A 336 -15.79 -39.11 -23.99
C GLY A 336 -15.06 -40.29 -24.62
N SER A 337 -13.88 -40.03 -25.19
CA SER A 337 -12.99 -41.04 -25.80
C SER A 337 -12.46 -42.10 -24.82
N VAL A 338 -12.46 -41.80 -23.51
CA VAL A 338 -12.00 -42.70 -22.45
C VAL A 338 -13.15 -43.30 -21.63
N GLY A 339 -14.39 -43.22 -22.15
CA GLY A 339 -15.55 -43.90 -21.57
C GLY A 339 -16.31 -43.10 -20.50
N HIS A 340 -16.01 -41.82 -20.31
CA HIS A 340 -16.84 -40.97 -19.45
C HIS A 340 -18.14 -40.59 -20.18
N VAL A 341 -19.28 -40.97 -19.59
CA VAL A 341 -20.58 -40.38 -19.89
C VAL A 341 -20.50 -38.97 -19.30
N GLY A 342 -20.35 -37.95 -20.15
CA GLY A 342 -20.24 -36.57 -19.70
C GLY A 342 -21.42 -36.12 -18.83
N ASP A 343 -21.32 -34.94 -18.23
CA ASP A 343 -22.44 -34.32 -17.51
C ASP A 343 -23.38 -33.56 -18.48
N ASP A 344 -24.27 -32.72 -17.95
CA ASP A 344 -25.19 -31.88 -18.73
C ASP A 344 -24.51 -30.92 -19.72
N HIS A 345 -23.20 -30.73 -19.61
CA HIS A 345 -22.37 -29.93 -20.50
C HIS A 345 -21.54 -30.79 -21.48
N GLY A 346 -21.78 -32.10 -21.54
CA GLY A 346 -21.10 -33.07 -22.41
C GLY A 346 -19.78 -33.59 -21.82
N ALA A 347 -19.01 -34.39 -22.57
CA ALA A 347 -17.76 -34.98 -22.07
C ALA A 347 -16.50 -34.11 -22.30
N VAL A 348 -16.67 -32.93 -22.90
CA VAL A 348 -15.56 -32.03 -23.26
C VAL A 348 -15.43 -30.92 -22.21
N VAL A 349 -14.24 -30.78 -21.65
CA VAL A 349 -13.83 -29.61 -20.85
C VAL A 349 -13.14 -28.63 -21.78
N ARG A 350 -13.68 -27.41 -21.90
CA ARG A 350 -13.15 -26.41 -22.84
C ARG A 350 -11.85 -25.80 -22.33
N GLN A 351 -11.03 -25.33 -23.26
CA GLN A 351 -9.85 -24.52 -22.95
C GLN A 351 -10.20 -23.38 -22.00
N GLY A 352 -9.40 -23.19 -20.95
CA GLY A 352 -9.60 -22.16 -19.95
C GLY A 352 -10.60 -22.51 -18.85
N SER A 353 -11.37 -23.60 -18.97
CA SER A 353 -12.19 -24.12 -17.86
C SER A 353 -11.32 -24.36 -16.65
N GLN A 354 -11.77 -23.91 -15.48
CA GLN A 354 -11.02 -24.00 -14.22
C GLN A 354 -11.36 -25.28 -13.46
N GLY A 355 -10.43 -25.80 -12.67
CA GLY A 355 -10.60 -26.98 -11.84
C GLY A 355 -9.71 -26.93 -10.60
N VAL A 356 -10.06 -27.72 -9.58
CA VAL A 356 -9.22 -27.93 -8.39
C VAL A 356 -8.40 -29.19 -8.61
N LEU A 357 -7.08 -29.07 -8.49
CA LEU A 357 -6.20 -30.22 -8.54
C LEU A 357 -6.37 -31.04 -7.25
N ARG A 358 -6.90 -32.26 -7.35
CA ARG A 358 -7.12 -33.17 -6.21
C ARG A 358 -5.93 -34.07 -5.94
N HIS A 359 -5.15 -34.36 -6.97
CA HIS A 359 -3.94 -35.16 -6.86
C HIS A 359 -2.86 -34.62 -7.80
N SER A 360 -1.78 -34.10 -7.24
CA SER A 360 -0.68 -33.42 -7.94
C SER A 360 0.42 -34.35 -8.44
N VAL A 361 0.47 -35.58 -7.92
CA VAL A 361 1.39 -36.63 -8.38
C VAL A 361 0.76 -37.41 -9.54
N GLN A 362 1.56 -37.86 -10.51
CA GLN A 362 1.01 -38.60 -11.66
C GLN A 362 0.44 -39.98 -11.23
N PRO A 363 -0.72 -40.40 -11.79
CA PRO A 363 -1.59 -39.63 -12.68
C PRO A 363 -2.31 -38.50 -11.92
N MET A 364 -2.32 -37.30 -12.51
CA MET A 364 -2.89 -36.11 -11.87
C MET A 364 -4.41 -36.16 -11.96
N ARG A 365 -5.11 -35.67 -10.93
CA ARG A 365 -6.59 -35.67 -10.90
C ARG A 365 -7.12 -34.27 -10.71
N VAL A 366 -8.05 -33.85 -11.56
CA VAL A 366 -8.70 -32.54 -11.50
C VAL A 366 -10.21 -32.70 -11.38
N GLU A 367 -10.77 -32.00 -10.41
CA GLU A 367 -12.21 -31.75 -10.28
C GLU A 367 -12.53 -30.42 -10.95
N TRP A 368 -13.24 -30.45 -12.06
CA TRP A 368 -13.53 -29.25 -12.84
C TRP A 368 -14.64 -28.43 -12.20
N LEU A 369 -14.41 -27.13 -11.99
CA LEU A 369 -15.37 -26.23 -11.34
C LEU A 369 -16.60 -26.03 -12.23
N GLY A 370 -17.79 -26.12 -11.64
CA GLY A 370 -19.08 -25.99 -12.35
C GLY A 370 -19.40 -27.17 -13.27
N ARG A 371 -18.70 -28.30 -13.11
CA ARG A 371 -18.90 -29.54 -13.87
C ARG A 371 -19.23 -30.66 -12.91
N GLU A 372 -20.16 -31.54 -13.28
CA GLU A 372 -20.45 -32.79 -12.56
C GLU A 372 -19.66 -33.95 -13.19
N LEU A 373 -18.49 -33.65 -13.74
CA LEU A 373 -17.52 -34.67 -14.10
C LEU A 373 -16.87 -35.14 -12.79
N ALA A 374 -17.00 -36.43 -12.48
CA ALA A 374 -16.15 -37.05 -11.47
C ALA A 374 -14.67 -36.72 -11.73
N GLU A 375 -13.81 -36.82 -10.71
CA GLU A 375 -12.39 -36.48 -10.85
C GLU A 375 -11.75 -37.09 -12.11
N THR A 376 -11.33 -36.21 -13.01
CA THR A 376 -10.77 -36.62 -14.30
C THR A 376 -9.26 -36.76 -14.20
N VAL A 377 -8.71 -37.76 -14.89
CA VAL A 377 -7.26 -37.95 -14.97
C VAL A 377 -6.69 -37.05 -16.06
N VAL A 378 -5.69 -36.25 -15.71
CA VAL A 378 -5.01 -35.32 -16.64
C VAL A 378 -3.49 -35.50 -16.59
N GLN A 379 -2.85 -35.10 -17.69
CA GLN A 379 -1.41 -34.97 -17.81
C GLN A 379 -0.97 -33.55 -17.45
N ARG A 380 0.28 -33.38 -17.00
CA ARG A 380 0.81 -32.07 -16.59
C ARG A 380 0.68 -31.00 -17.69
N TYR A 381 0.88 -31.37 -18.95
CA TYR A 381 0.81 -30.45 -20.09
C TYR A 381 -0.62 -30.10 -20.53
N GLN A 382 -1.64 -30.81 -20.00
CA GLN A 382 -3.06 -30.53 -20.26
C GLN A 382 -3.62 -29.40 -19.40
N ILE A 383 -2.87 -28.96 -18.38
CA ILE A 383 -3.34 -27.98 -17.39
C ILE A 383 -2.29 -26.92 -17.09
N HIS A 384 -2.75 -25.70 -16.85
CA HIS A 384 -1.93 -24.61 -16.35
C HIS A 384 -2.37 -24.25 -14.93
N LYS A 385 -1.41 -23.99 -14.04
CA LYS A 385 -1.74 -23.40 -12.73
C LYS A 385 -2.25 -21.98 -12.97
N CYS A 386 -3.41 -21.66 -12.40
CA CYS A 386 -3.90 -20.30 -12.45
C CYS A 386 -3.07 -19.43 -11.50
N ALA A 387 -2.64 -18.26 -11.95
CA ALA A 387 -2.05 -17.27 -11.08
C ALA A 387 -3.10 -16.78 -10.06
N PRO A 388 -2.69 -16.30 -8.87
CA PRO A 388 -3.65 -15.89 -7.83
C PRO A 388 -4.66 -14.83 -8.27
N HIS A 389 -4.36 -14.03 -9.29
CA HIS A 389 -5.26 -13.00 -9.83
C HIS A 389 -6.22 -13.50 -10.92
N GLU A 390 -6.12 -14.77 -11.34
CA GLU A 390 -6.95 -15.36 -12.40
C GLU A 390 -8.23 -16.03 -11.88
N PHE A 391 -8.41 -16.11 -10.56
CA PHE A 391 -9.63 -16.60 -9.91
C PHE A 391 -9.89 -15.78 -8.65
N ILE A 392 -11.11 -15.88 -8.11
CA ILE A 392 -11.49 -15.22 -6.85
C ILE A 392 -11.63 -16.29 -5.75
N ARG A 393 -11.02 -16.05 -4.60
CA ARG A 393 -11.16 -16.85 -3.37
C ARG A 393 -11.87 -16.06 -2.29
N VAL A 394 -12.47 -16.79 -1.35
CA VAL A 394 -12.87 -16.20 -0.06
C VAL A 394 -11.64 -15.58 0.60
N ASN A 395 -11.82 -14.37 1.11
CA ASN A 395 -10.85 -13.43 1.67
C ASN A 395 -9.99 -12.65 0.67
N ASP A 396 -10.17 -12.83 -0.64
CA ASP A 396 -9.49 -11.97 -1.60
C ASP A 396 -9.98 -10.53 -1.47
N VAL A 397 -9.04 -9.58 -1.54
CA VAL A 397 -9.35 -8.15 -1.63
C VAL A 397 -9.56 -7.82 -3.10
N VAL A 398 -10.80 -7.50 -3.45
CA VAL A 398 -11.23 -7.13 -4.79
C VAL A 398 -11.51 -5.64 -4.88
N ARG A 399 -11.40 -5.09 -6.09
CA ARG A 399 -11.68 -3.68 -6.38
C ARG A 399 -12.86 -3.58 -7.33
N ALA A 400 -13.85 -2.74 -7.02
CA ALA A 400 -14.93 -2.44 -7.96
C ALA A 400 -14.34 -1.77 -9.21
N THR A 401 -14.61 -2.32 -10.40
CA THR A 401 -14.11 -1.77 -11.68
C THR A 401 -15.10 -0.81 -12.34
N ARG A 402 -16.25 -0.61 -11.72
CA ARG A 402 -17.30 0.34 -12.09
C ARG A 402 -18.22 0.57 -10.89
N ASP A 403 -19.08 1.57 -10.96
CA ASP A 403 -20.14 1.77 -10.00
C ASP A 403 -21.12 0.56 -9.99
N LEU A 404 -21.36 0.00 -8.81
CA LEU A 404 -22.27 -1.14 -8.60
C LEU A 404 -23.49 -0.67 -7.81
N PRO A 405 -24.67 -0.51 -8.44
CA PRO A 405 -25.90 -0.15 -7.74
C PRO A 405 -26.37 -1.32 -6.87
N PHE A 406 -26.73 -1.05 -5.62
CA PHE A 406 -27.23 -2.03 -4.67
C PHE A 406 -28.21 -1.40 -3.69
N ASP A 407 -29.46 -1.85 -3.71
CA ASP A 407 -30.51 -1.47 -2.74
C ASP A 407 -30.58 0.05 -2.45
N GLY A 408 -30.68 0.85 -3.52
CA GLY A 408 -30.73 2.32 -3.43
C GLY A 408 -29.41 3.00 -3.05
N ARG A 409 -28.30 2.25 -2.97
CA ARG A 409 -26.93 2.74 -2.78
C ARG A 409 -26.07 2.38 -3.98
N VAL A 410 -24.85 2.93 -4.02
CA VAL A 410 -23.86 2.64 -5.06
C VAL A 410 -22.52 2.34 -4.39
N VAL A 411 -21.95 1.16 -4.64
CA VAL A 411 -20.53 0.90 -4.39
C VAL A 411 -19.76 1.55 -5.52
N LEU A 412 -18.95 2.56 -5.21
CA LEU A 412 -18.27 3.34 -6.22
C LEU A 412 -17.12 2.55 -6.87
N GLU A 413 -16.84 2.84 -8.13
CA GLU A 413 -15.62 2.39 -8.80
C GLU A 413 -14.38 2.69 -7.95
N GLY A 414 -13.48 1.72 -7.86
CA GLY A 414 -12.25 1.82 -7.07
C GLY A 414 -12.40 1.42 -5.61
N SER A 415 -13.62 1.25 -5.09
CA SER A 415 -13.87 0.74 -3.74
C SER A 415 -13.23 -0.64 -3.55
N LEU A 416 -12.68 -0.90 -2.37
CA LEU A 416 -12.11 -2.20 -2.00
C LEU A 416 -13.11 -3.01 -1.17
N GLY A 417 -13.18 -4.31 -1.45
CA GLY A 417 -13.99 -5.24 -0.67
C GLY A 417 -13.30 -6.58 -0.51
N THR A 418 -13.71 -7.32 0.50
CA THR A 418 -13.20 -8.65 0.79
C THR A 418 -14.25 -9.67 0.40
N VAL A 419 -13.91 -10.63 -0.43
CA VAL A 419 -14.83 -11.70 -0.82
C VAL A 419 -15.13 -12.57 0.40
N VAL A 420 -16.39 -12.68 0.79
CA VAL A 420 -16.82 -13.47 1.97
C VAL A 420 -17.39 -14.83 1.58
N HIS A 421 -17.87 -14.96 0.35
CA HIS A 421 -18.38 -16.23 -0.17
C HIS A 421 -18.18 -16.30 -1.68
N VAL A 422 -17.97 -17.49 -2.23
CA VAL A 422 -17.92 -17.76 -3.66
C VAL A 422 -18.83 -18.96 -3.93
N SER A 423 -19.88 -18.76 -4.71
CA SER A 423 -20.78 -19.82 -5.18
C SER A 423 -20.32 -20.25 -6.57
N MET A 424 -19.79 -21.47 -6.64
CA MET A 424 -19.34 -22.06 -7.90
C MET A 424 -20.52 -22.42 -8.82
N GLU A 425 -21.66 -22.82 -8.26
CA GLU A 425 -22.86 -23.21 -9.01
C GLU A 425 -23.47 -22.03 -9.80
N THR A 426 -23.43 -20.84 -9.23
CA THR A 426 -24.05 -19.65 -9.82
C THR A 426 -23.06 -18.71 -10.49
N GLU A 427 -21.77 -19.06 -10.50
CA GLU A 427 -20.67 -18.17 -10.90
C GLU A 427 -20.74 -16.79 -10.22
N THR A 428 -21.15 -16.77 -8.96
CA THR A 428 -21.27 -15.53 -8.17
C THR A 428 -20.36 -15.52 -6.96
N CYS A 429 -19.94 -14.33 -6.53
CA CYS A 429 -19.32 -14.14 -5.22
C CYS A 429 -20.06 -13.10 -4.41
N ILE A 430 -19.94 -13.20 -3.09
CA ILE A 430 -20.42 -12.23 -2.11
C ILE A 430 -19.21 -11.43 -1.62
N ILE A 431 -19.27 -10.11 -1.73
CA ILE A 431 -18.17 -9.21 -1.33
C ILE A 431 -18.60 -8.30 -0.19
N CYS A 432 -17.78 -8.25 0.87
CA CYS A 432 -17.83 -7.31 1.98
C CYS A 432 -16.99 -6.06 1.72
N TRP A 433 -17.64 -4.95 1.34
CA TRP A 433 -16.95 -3.69 1.05
C TRP A 433 -16.49 -2.96 2.31
N SER A 434 -15.21 -2.61 2.39
CA SER A 434 -14.63 -1.83 3.49
C SER A 434 -14.77 -0.33 3.25
N GLY A 435 -15.23 0.44 4.24
CA GLY A 435 -15.32 1.91 4.16
C GLY A 435 -16.73 2.51 4.20
N HIS A 436 -17.78 1.68 4.31
CA HIS A 436 -19.15 2.14 4.52
C HIS A 436 -19.60 1.87 5.96
N ARG A 437 -20.22 2.86 6.63
CA ARG A 437 -20.72 2.70 8.01
C ARG A 437 -21.63 1.47 8.16
N PRO A 438 -21.56 0.72 9.27
CA PRO A 438 -22.49 -0.38 9.53
C PRO A 438 -23.90 0.21 9.74
N LEU A 439 -24.84 -0.16 8.88
CA LEU A 439 -26.23 0.26 8.98
C LEU A 439 -27.15 -0.94 8.78
N GLY A 440 -27.62 -1.52 9.88
CA GLY A 440 -28.84 -2.33 9.98
C GLY A 440 -28.86 -3.67 9.23
N ASN A 441 -29.39 -4.70 9.87
CA ASN A 441 -29.58 -6.02 9.25
C ASN A 441 -30.69 -5.97 8.20
N THR A 442 -30.41 -6.44 6.98
CA THR A 442 -31.44 -6.99 6.10
C THR A 442 -30.81 -8.03 5.18
N SER A 443 -31.29 -9.27 5.27
CA SER A 443 -30.96 -10.38 4.37
C SER A 443 -32.13 -10.62 3.43
N VAL A 444 -31.88 -10.83 2.14
CA VAL A 444 -32.86 -11.40 1.21
C VAL A 444 -32.25 -12.65 0.58
N CYS A 445 -32.81 -13.82 0.89
CA CYS A 445 -32.60 -15.06 0.15
C CYS A 445 -33.74 -15.26 -0.85
N LEU A 446 -33.43 -15.83 -2.01
CA LEU A 446 -34.36 -16.70 -2.72
C LEU A 446 -33.91 -18.14 -2.43
N GLY A 447 -34.73 -18.90 -1.70
CA GLY A 447 -34.52 -20.34 -1.41
C GLY A 447 -33.97 -20.64 -0.02
N ASP A 448 -34.61 -21.58 0.68
CA ASP A 448 -34.53 -21.84 2.13
C ASP A 448 -33.18 -22.38 2.65
N THR A 449 -32.63 -21.75 3.69
CA THR A 449 -32.41 -22.27 5.06
C THR A 449 -31.41 -21.40 5.83
N ALA A 450 -31.67 -21.25 7.13
CA ALA A 450 -31.07 -20.24 8.01
C ALA A 450 -29.75 -20.66 8.67
N ASN A 451 -28.82 -19.72 8.82
CA ASN A 451 -28.12 -19.41 10.08
C ASN A 451 -27.36 -18.08 9.94
N ALA A 452 -27.46 -17.22 10.97
CA ALA A 452 -26.92 -15.85 10.97
C ALA A 452 -25.74 -15.69 11.93
N THR A 453 -24.74 -14.89 11.55
CA THR A 453 -23.87 -14.14 12.48
C THR A 453 -23.24 -12.90 11.79
N LEU A 454 -23.27 -11.77 12.52
CA LEU A 454 -22.54 -10.48 12.46
C LEU A 454 -22.07 -9.87 11.11
N GLY A 455 -22.73 -8.75 10.74
CA GLY A 455 -22.13 -7.50 10.26
C GLY A 455 -21.21 -7.52 9.02
N SER A 456 -21.78 -7.65 7.82
CA SER A 456 -21.11 -7.35 6.54
C SER A 456 -22.13 -6.95 5.46
N ILE A 457 -21.76 -6.05 4.54
CA ILE A 457 -22.55 -5.73 3.34
C ILE A 457 -22.16 -6.76 2.28
N SER A 458 -23.11 -7.49 1.70
CA SER A 458 -22.84 -8.63 0.83
C SER A 458 -23.32 -8.33 -0.59
N VAL A 459 -22.42 -8.20 -1.57
CA VAL A 459 -22.79 -7.95 -2.99
C VAL A 459 -22.58 -9.19 -3.84
N LEU A 460 -23.63 -9.62 -4.55
CA LEU A 460 -23.59 -10.67 -5.57
C LEU A 460 -22.94 -10.13 -6.85
N VAL A 461 -21.77 -10.64 -7.23
CA VAL A 461 -21.12 -10.29 -8.50
C VAL A 461 -21.07 -11.52 -9.39
N THR A 462 -21.77 -11.46 -10.53
CA THR A 462 -21.65 -12.48 -11.59
C THR A 462 -20.33 -12.31 -12.32
N LEU A 463 -19.50 -13.35 -12.32
CA LEU A 463 -18.27 -13.38 -13.09
C LEU A 463 -18.64 -13.43 -14.58
N SER A 464 -18.28 -12.39 -15.33
CA SER A 464 -18.43 -12.44 -16.79
C SER A 464 -17.27 -13.22 -17.39
N ARG A 465 -17.59 -14.17 -18.28
CA ARG A 465 -16.57 -14.86 -19.09
C ARG A 465 -15.75 -13.83 -19.87
N PRO A 466 -14.42 -14.00 -19.99
CA PRO A 466 -13.66 -13.18 -20.93
C PRO A 466 -14.25 -13.38 -22.33
N CYS A 467 -14.63 -12.28 -22.99
CA CYS A 467 -15.03 -12.31 -24.39
C CYS A 467 -13.88 -12.91 -25.21
N THR A 468 -14.13 -14.07 -25.81
CA THR A 468 -13.26 -14.59 -26.87
C THR A 468 -13.42 -13.69 -28.10
N SER A 469 -12.31 -13.09 -28.55
CA SER A 469 -12.19 -12.49 -29.87
C SER A 469 -12.09 -13.55 -30.95
#